data_AF-A0A317CCD0-F1
#
_entry.id   AF-A0A317CCD0-F1
#
_cell.length_a   1.000
_cell.length_b   1.000
_cell.length_c   1.000
_cell.angle_alpha   90.00
_cell.angle_beta   90.00
_cell.angle_gamma   90.00
#
_symmetry.space_group_name_H-M   'P 1'
#
loop_
_entity.id
_entity.type
_entity.pdbx_description
1 polymer ?
#
loop_
_entity_poly.entity_id
_entity_poly.type
_entity_poly.pdbx_seq_one_letter_code
_entity_poly.pdbx_strand_id
1 'polypeptide(L)' 'MDKVEVYFLPSYSPDMNPDEYLNGDLKQRIRASSPARTQGQLEKNVLGRMRKIQNLPRRVISYFSHPLIQYAVSGI' A
#
# COMPACT_ATOMS: atom_id res chain seq x y z
N MET A 1 -24.66 -11.07 -7.15
CA MET A 1 -24.02 -9.74 -7.10
C MET A 1 -23.14 -9.73 -5.87
N ASP A 2 -21.85 -9.46 -6.05
CA ASP A 2 -20.95 -9.21 -4.92
C ASP A 2 -21.37 -7.90 -4.25
N LYS A 3 -21.48 -7.91 -2.92
CA LYS A 3 -21.83 -6.73 -2.12
C LYS A 3 -20.54 -5.99 -1.77
N VAL A 4 -20.49 -4.69 -2.04
CA VAL A 4 -19.38 -3.82 -1.63
C VAL A 4 -19.78 -3.11 -0.34
N GLU A 5 -18.96 -3.21 0.69
CA GLU A 5 -19.08 -2.44 1.93
C GLU A 5 -18.22 -1.18 1.85
N VAL A 6 -18.74 -0.07 2.39
CA VAL A 6 -18.04 1.22 2.42
C VAL A 6 -17.76 1.59 3.87
N TYR A 7 -16.49 1.85 4.17
CA TYR A 7 -16.05 2.35 5.48
C TYR A 7 -15.66 3.83 5.38
N PHE A 8 -16.25 4.68 6.22
CA PHE A 8 -15.95 6.11 6.26
C PHE A 8 -14.89 6.40 7.31
N LEU A 9 -13.78 7.01 6.87
CA LEU A 9 -12.74 7.51 7.76
C LEU A 9 -13.05 8.95 8.22
N PRO A 10 -12.66 9.34 9.44
CA PRO A 10 -12.68 10.74 9.84
C PRO A 10 -11.80 11.58 8.90
N SER A 11 -12.19 12.82 8.67
CA SER A 11 -11.38 13.76 7.89
C SER A 11 -9.96 13.87 8.47
N TYR A 12 -8.97 14.01 7.57
CA TYR A 12 -7.55 14.16 7.94
C TYR A 12 -6.96 13.03 8.80
N SER A 13 -7.42 11.79 8.63
CA SER A 13 -6.91 10.62 9.36
C SER A 13 -6.11 9.66 8.45
N PRO A 14 -4.94 10.07 7.91
CA PRO A 14 -4.14 9.24 7.01
C PRO A 14 -3.62 7.97 7.69
N ASP A 15 -3.38 8.00 9.00
CA ASP A 15 -2.90 6.84 9.78
C ASP A 15 -3.91 5.69 9.87
N MET A 16 -5.18 5.97 9.53
CA MET A 16 -6.23 4.96 9.43
C MET A 16 -6.31 4.36 8.02
N ASN A 17 -5.67 4.93 7.00
CA ASN A 17 -5.71 4.38 5.65
C ASN A 17 -4.61 3.31 5.44
N PRO A 18 -4.95 2.03 5.21
CA PRO A 18 -3.96 0.98 4.95
C PRO A 18 -3.04 1.28 3.75
N ASP A 19 -3.51 2.06 2.77
CA ASP A 19 -2.70 2.43 1.63
C ASP A 19 -1.48 3.28 2.02
N GLU A 20 -1.54 4.03 3.13
CA GLU A 20 -0.39 4.81 3.58
C GLU A 20 0.79 3.92 4.02
N TYR A 21 0.52 2.72 4.53
CA TYR A 21 1.55 1.75 4.90
C TYR A 21 2.21 1.15 3.67
N LEU A 22 1.41 0.80 2.66
CA LEU A 22 1.89 0.36 1.35
C LEU A 22 2.70 1.48 0.67
N ASN A 23 2.17 2.71 0.66
CA ASN A 23 2.80 3.87 0.05
C ASN A 23 4.11 4.24 0.74
N GLY A 24 4.16 4.17 2.07
CA GLY A 24 5.38 4.38 2.85
C GLY A 24 6.47 3.37 2.47
N ASP A 25 6.12 2.09 2.42
CA ASP A 25 7.02 1.01 2.01
C ASP A 25 7.52 1.22 0.57
N LEU A 26 6.59 1.46 -0.37
CA LEU A 26 6.87 1.70 -1.77
C LEU A 26 7.82 2.91 -1.95
N LYS A 27 7.47 4.07 -1.38
CA LYS A 27 8.26 5.30 -1.47
C LYS A 27 9.66 5.10 -0.89
N GLN A 28 9.79 4.44 0.26
CA GLN A 28 11.09 4.15 0.88
C GLN A 28 11.97 3.30 -0.06
N ARG A 29 11.39 2.26 -0.68
CA ARG A 29 12.13 1.33 -1.54
C ARG A 29 12.50 1.93 -2.89
N ILE A 30 11.63 2.78 -3.45
CA ILE A 30 11.95 3.53 -4.66
C ILE A 30 13.07 4.53 -4.37
N ARG A 31 13.04 5.24 -3.23
CA ARG A 31 14.12 6.14 -2.81
C ARG A 31 15.45 5.43 -2.56
N ALA A 32 15.42 4.20 -2.05
CA ALA A 32 16.61 3.38 -1.83
C ALA A 32 17.16 2.72 -3.11
N SER A 33 16.38 2.71 -4.20
CA SER A 33 16.80 2.17 -5.49
C SER A 33 17.58 3.21 -6.31
N SER A 34 18.21 2.77 -7.40
CA SER A 34 18.88 3.68 -8.32
C SER A 34 17.93 4.79 -8.79
N PRO A 35 18.34 6.07 -8.73
CA PRO A 35 17.47 7.19 -9.10
C PRO A 35 16.95 7.04 -10.54
N ALA A 36 15.63 7.11 -10.70
CA ALA A 36 15.02 7.21 -12.02
C ALA A 36 15.35 8.57 -12.64
N ARG A 37 15.80 8.59 -13.90
CA ARG A 37 16.15 9.81 -14.64
C ARG A 37 15.06 10.28 -15.59
N THR A 38 14.04 9.45 -15.79
CA THR A 38 12.88 9.74 -16.63
C THR A 38 11.60 9.27 -15.94
N GLN A 39 10.47 9.85 -16.33
CA GLN A 39 9.16 9.42 -15.86
C GLN A 39 8.90 7.93 -16.16
N GLY A 40 9.19 7.47 -17.38
CA GLY A 40 9.01 6.06 -17.75
C GLY A 40 9.86 5.10 -16.92
N GLN A 41 11.06 5.51 -16.50
CA GLN A 41 11.87 4.71 -15.58
C GLN A 41 11.26 4.65 -14.18
N LEU A 42 10.72 5.77 -13.69
CA LEU A 42 10.03 5.81 -12.40
C LEU A 42 8.79 4.91 -12.40
N GLU A 43 7.94 5.01 -13.44
CA GLU A 43 6.75 4.18 -13.61
C GLU A 43 7.12 2.69 -13.66
N LYS A 44 8.12 2.31 -14.45
CA LYS A 44 8.61 0.93 -14.52
C LYS A 44 9.07 0.41 -13.15
N ASN A 45 9.81 1.22 -12.41
CA ASN A 45 10.32 0.86 -11.09
C ASN A 45 9.16 0.66 -10.08
N VAL A 46 8.19 1.58 -10.07
CA VAL A 46 6.99 1.50 -9.23
C VAL A 46 6.16 0.25 -9.57
N LEU A 47 5.85 0.04 -10.84
CA LEU A 47 5.06 -1.12 -11.28
C LEU A 47 5.76 -2.45 -10.96
N GLY A 48 7.06 -2.54 -11.22
CA GLY A 48 7.85 -3.72 -10.87
C GLY A 48 7.79 -4.01 -9.36
N ARG A 49 7.85 -2.96 -8.53
CA ARG A 49 7.73 -3.11 -7.07
C ARG A 49 6.35 -3.56 -6.63
N MET A 50 5.30 -2.95 -7.15
CA MET A 50 3.90 -3.30 -6.83
C MET A 50 3.60 -4.75 -7.19
N ARG A 51 4.03 -5.20 -8.38
CA ARG A 51 3.92 -6.62 -8.79
C ARG A 51 4.67 -7.55 -7.86
N LYS A 52 5.85 -7.16 -7.36
CA LYS A 52 6.58 -7.96 -6.36
C LYS A 52 5.81 -8.06 -5.04
N ILE A 53 5.19 -6.97 -4.58
CA ILE A 53 4.40 -6.95 -3.33
C ILE A 53 3.17 -7.86 -3.45
N GLN A 54 2.49 -7.86 -4.60
CA GLN A 54 1.34 -8.75 -4.85
C GLN A 54 1.69 -10.23 -4.66
N ASN A 55 2.94 -10.63 -4.93
CA ASN A 55 3.42 -12.01 -4.75
C ASN A 55 3.94 -12.29 -3.33
N LEU A 56 3.79 -11.37 -2.39
CA LEU A 56 4.27 -11.49 -1.00
C LEU A 56 3.08 -11.37 -0.02
N PRO A 57 2.22 -12.39 0.10
CA PRO A 57 0.98 -12.30 0.89
C PRO A 57 1.23 -11.93 2.35
N ARG A 58 2.29 -12.47 2.98
CA ARG A 58 2.68 -12.09 4.35
C ARG A 58 3.02 -10.60 4.48
N ARG A 59 3.62 -10.00 3.44
CA ARG A 59 3.93 -8.57 3.43
C ARG A 59 2.67 -7.75 3.29
N VAL A 60 1.74 -8.15 2.42
CA VAL A 60 0.43 -7.50 2.27
C VAL A 60 -0.33 -7.51 3.60
N ILE A 61 -0.45 -8.67 4.24
CA ILE A 61 -1.13 -8.82 5.54
C ILE A 61 -0.49 -7.91 6.61
N SER A 62 0.84 -7.75 6.60
CA SER A 62 1.53 -6.91 7.59
C SER A 62 1.13 -5.43 7.54
N TYR A 63 0.63 -4.92 6.42
CA TYR A 63 0.14 -3.54 6.33
C TYR A 63 -1.15 -3.32 7.15
N PHE A 64 -1.89 -4.39 7.43
CA PHE A 64 -3.14 -4.36 8.18
C PHE A 64 -2.95 -4.67 9.68
N SER A 65 -1.72 -4.92 10.13
CA SER A 65 -1.43 -5.25 11.53
C SER A 65 -1.44 -4.04 12.47
N HIS A 66 -1.60 -2.81 11.96
CA HIS A 66 -1.64 -1.63 12.81
C HIS A 66 -2.97 -1.54 13.57
N PRO A 67 -2.98 -1.13 14.86
CA PRO A 67 -4.21 -1.01 15.65
C PRO A 67 -5.28 -0.11 15.03
N LEU A 68 -4.87 0.94 14.30
CA LEU A 68 -5.80 1.88 13.66
C LEU A 68 -6.45 1.35 12.37
N ILE A 69 -5.97 0.23 11.83
CA ILE A 69 -6.43 -0.36 10.56
C ILE A 69 -7.31 -1.60 10.78
N GLN A 70 -7.56 -1.99 12.03
CA GLN A 70 -8.30 -3.23 12.34
C GLN A 70 -9.67 -3.31 11.65
N TYR A 71 -10.31 -2.17 11.36
CA TYR A 71 -11.56 -2.13 10.60
C TYR A 71 -11.45 -2.74 9.19
N ALA A 72 -10.28 -2.68 8.56
CA ALA A 72 -10.02 -3.17 7.20
C ALA A 72 -9.53 -4.62 7.16
N VAL A 73 -9.37 -5.28 8.31
CA VAL A 73 -8.89 -6.67 8.41
C VAL A 73 -10.02 -7.67 8.09
N SER A 74 -11.28 -7.29 8.28
CA SER A 74 -12.46 -8.17 8.19
C SER A 74 -12.69 -8.85 6.81
N GLY A 75 -11.86 -8.55 5.80
CA GLY A 75 -11.94 -9.13 4.45
C GLY A 75 -10.62 -9.68 3.89
N ILE A 76 -9.58 -9.85 4.71
CA ILE A 76 -8.25 -10.38 4.34
C ILE A 76 -8.02 -11.71 5.03
#